data_AF-A0A7L2SFG9-F1
#
_entry.id   AF-A0A7L2SFG9-F1
#
_cell.length_a   1.000
_cell.length_b   1.000
_cell.length_c   1.000
_cell.angle_alpha   90.00
_cell.angle_beta   90.00
_cell.angle_gamma   90.00
#
_symmetry.space_group_name_H-M   'P 1'
#
loop_
_entity.id
_entity.type
_entity.pdbx_description
1 polymer ?
#
loop_
_entity_poly.entity_id
_entity_poly.type
_entity_poly.pdbx_seq_one_letter_code
_entity_poly.pdbx_strand_id
1 'polypeptide(L)'
;IEEMLEEGEEEDDEDIYWSREGLLQVRNAIFLLLKNFLRLLTKFSLEEKPQCLQNCVQVFVEMTSFEPVLHEFDFSAATDVNKAEYVPELACYGLYLLCSPLHGTQDKTLQCVFHRLLYVILMVESSEDSMHEVLPITPAVTSARNQAMKFISYLLDELKEAIYPTLRILLQHICAQVPDKADYRTYAAQALATLLDKLPCAEFASFIAWLYKFSLYEVPSRVFALDAALALLELPERNPGSSLSLEHQRFLKHKFLVQVMVAGRCSDIAPVVRSKALSSLDCCLEMKSAAISESI
;
A
#
# COMPACT_ATOMS: atom_id res chain seq x y z
N ILE A 1 -40.81 -47.78 25.81
CA ILE A 1 -40.80 -46.34 26.16
C ILE A 1 -39.36 -46.04 26.56
N GLU A 2 -38.37 -46.07 25.67
CA GLU A 2 -38.28 -45.41 24.35
C GLU A 2 -38.46 -43.90 24.47
N GLU A 3 -37.34 -43.19 24.31
CA GLU A 3 -37.10 -41.82 23.83
C GLU A 3 -35.78 -41.32 24.44
N MET A 4 -34.81 -40.73 23.74
CA MET A 4 -34.51 -40.61 22.33
C MET A 4 -33.05 -40.09 22.28
N LEU A 5 -32.29 -40.57 21.31
CA LEU A 5 -30.95 -40.11 20.98
C LEU A 5 -31.01 -38.67 20.46
N GLU A 6 -30.16 -37.79 20.99
CA GLU A 6 -29.57 -36.70 20.21
C GLU A 6 -28.05 -36.84 20.39
N GLU A 7 -27.48 -37.75 19.60
CA GLU A 7 -26.07 -37.68 19.24
C GLU A 7 -25.90 -36.36 18.50
N GLY A 8 -25.21 -35.40 19.13
CA GLY A 8 -24.69 -34.25 18.40
C GLY A 8 -23.69 -34.80 17.41
N GLU A 9 -24.08 -34.81 16.13
CA GLU A 9 -23.16 -34.97 15.01
C GLU A 9 -22.10 -33.87 15.17
N GLU A 10 -20.95 -34.24 15.72
CA GLU A 10 -19.70 -33.53 15.46
C GLU A 10 -19.55 -33.61 13.94
N GLU A 11 -19.86 -32.52 13.24
CA GLU A 11 -19.46 -32.32 11.86
C GLU A 11 -17.93 -32.49 11.84
N ASP A 12 -17.53 -33.71 11.52
CA ASP A 12 -16.19 -34.09 11.12
C ASP A 12 -15.93 -33.27 9.85
N ASP A 13 -15.44 -32.04 10.04
CA ASP A 13 -14.79 -31.25 9.00
C ASP A 13 -13.59 -32.10 8.56
N GLU A 14 -13.86 -33.07 7.67
CA GLU A 14 -12.85 -33.81 6.95
C GLU A 14 -12.08 -32.77 6.14
N ASP A 15 -11.00 -32.24 6.73
CA ASP A 15 -10.00 -31.46 6.05
C ASP A 15 -9.62 -32.22 4.77
N ILE A 16 -10.13 -31.79 3.62
CA ILE A 16 -9.82 -32.39 2.32
C ILE A 16 -8.34 -32.07 2.05
N TYR A 17 -7.45 -32.95 2.49
CA TYR A 17 -6.01 -32.81 2.26
C TYR A 17 -5.71 -33.08 0.78
N TRP A 18 -5.65 -32.01 -0.01
CA TRP A 18 -5.20 -32.07 -1.40
C TRP A 18 -3.75 -32.54 -1.47
N SER A 19 -3.46 -33.49 -2.38
CA SER A 19 -2.08 -33.83 -2.69
C SER A 19 -1.35 -32.62 -3.29
N ARG A 20 -0.02 -32.54 -3.10
CA ARG A 20 0.81 -31.48 -3.71
C ARG A 20 0.59 -31.38 -5.22
N GLU A 21 0.45 -32.52 -5.88
CA GLU A 21 0.18 -32.60 -7.32
C GLU A 21 -1.21 -32.02 -7.65
N GLY A 22 -2.23 -32.35 -6.85
CA GLY A 22 -3.56 -31.77 -6.98
C GLY A 22 -3.57 -30.23 -6.82
N LEU A 23 -2.86 -29.71 -5.81
CA LEU A 23 -2.71 -28.26 -5.62
C LEU A 23 -2.02 -27.59 -6.81
N LEU A 24 -0.98 -28.23 -7.35
CA LEU A 24 -0.24 -27.70 -8.51
C LEU A 24 -1.10 -27.71 -9.78
N GLN A 25 -1.95 -28.72 -9.96
CA GLN A 25 -2.93 -28.77 -11.05
C GLN A 25 -3.97 -27.66 -10.93
N VAL A 26 -4.53 -27.43 -9.73
CA VAL A 26 -5.47 -26.33 -9.48
C VAL A 26 -4.80 -24.98 -9.76
N ARG A 27 -3.59 -24.76 -9.25
CA ARG A 27 -2.80 -23.55 -9.53
C ARG A 27 -2.61 -23.34 -11.03
N ASN A 28 -2.23 -24.37 -11.77
CA ASN A 28 -2.02 -24.27 -13.22
C ASN A 28 -3.32 -24.03 -14.00
N ALA A 29 -4.44 -24.59 -13.54
CA ALA A 29 -5.75 -24.32 -14.11
C ALA A 29 -6.18 -22.85 -13.89
N ILE A 30 -6.02 -22.33 -12.66
CA ILE A 30 -6.26 -20.92 -12.34
C ILE A 30 -5.38 -20.02 -13.20
N PHE A 31 -4.10 -20.34 -13.30
CA PHE A 31 -3.14 -19.60 -14.10
C PHE A 31 -3.53 -19.54 -15.58
N LEU A 32 -3.93 -20.67 -16.19
CA LEU A 32 -4.39 -20.71 -17.57
C LEU A 32 -5.71 -19.96 -17.76
N LEU A 33 -6.64 -20.09 -16.80
CA LEU A 33 -7.90 -19.35 -16.81
C LEU A 33 -7.66 -17.84 -16.79
N LEU A 34 -6.78 -17.36 -15.91
CA LEU A 34 -6.38 -15.95 -15.85
C LEU A 34 -5.78 -15.49 -17.17
N LYS A 35 -4.84 -16.23 -17.78
CA LYS A 35 -4.28 -15.86 -19.09
C LYS A 35 -5.36 -15.70 -20.16
N ASN A 36 -6.32 -16.62 -20.22
CA ASN A 36 -7.42 -16.54 -21.18
C ASN A 36 -8.37 -15.38 -20.87
N PHE A 37 -8.70 -15.17 -19.60
CA PHE A 37 -9.56 -14.07 -19.17
C PHE A 37 -8.94 -12.71 -19.50
N LEU A 38 -7.63 -12.52 -19.27
CA LEU A 38 -6.92 -11.29 -19.60
C LEU A 38 -6.96 -11.00 -21.11
N ARG A 39 -6.80 -12.03 -21.96
CA ARG A 39 -6.94 -11.88 -23.42
C ARG A 39 -8.36 -11.44 -23.82
N LEU A 40 -9.39 -11.92 -23.12
CA LEU A 40 -10.76 -11.46 -23.33
C LEU A 40 -10.92 -10.01 -22.84
N LEU A 41 -10.37 -9.68 -21.68
CA LEU A 41 -10.46 -8.35 -21.09
C LEU A 41 -9.85 -7.26 -21.99
N THR A 42 -8.80 -7.57 -22.75
CA THR A 42 -8.25 -6.64 -23.77
C THR A 42 -9.19 -6.33 -24.94
N LYS A 43 -10.25 -7.12 -25.14
CA LYS A 43 -11.17 -7.03 -26.28
C LYS A 43 -12.60 -6.68 -25.89
N PHE A 44 -13.01 -7.04 -24.69
CA PHE A 44 -14.38 -6.89 -24.21
C PHE A 44 -14.43 -5.89 -23.06
N SER A 45 -15.12 -4.78 -23.30
CA SER A 45 -15.33 -3.74 -22.30
C SER A 45 -16.22 -4.24 -21.15
N LEU A 46 -15.91 -3.75 -19.94
CA LEU A 46 -16.73 -3.91 -18.75
C LEU A 46 -17.44 -2.60 -18.35
N GLU A 47 -17.38 -1.55 -19.18
CA GLU A 47 -17.90 -0.21 -18.88
C GLU A 47 -19.40 -0.24 -18.52
N GLU A 48 -20.19 -1.02 -19.25
CA GLU A 48 -21.63 -1.18 -19.00
C GLU A 48 -21.97 -2.21 -17.91
N LYS A 49 -20.94 -2.78 -17.25
CA LYS A 49 -21.06 -3.87 -16.26
C LYS A 49 -20.29 -3.52 -14.97
N PRO A 50 -20.70 -2.48 -14.23
CA PRO A 50 -19.96 -1.98 -13.07
C PRO A 50 -19.78 -3.04 -11.97
N GLN A 51 -20.75 -3.93 -11.74
CA GLN A 51 -20.60 -5.01 -10.77
C GLN A 51 -19.52 -6.02 -11.19
N CYS A 52 -19.47 -6.37 -12.48
CA CYS A 52 -18.44 -7.26 -13.01
C CYS A 52 -17.05 -6.63 -12.89
N LEU A 53 -16.95 -5.31 -13.16
CA LEU A 53 -15.71 -4.55 -12.97
C LEU A 53 -15.24 -4.61 -11.52
N GLN A 54 -16.12 -4.32 -10.56
CA GLN A 54 -15.79 -4.35 -9.13
C GLN A 54 -15.36 -5.74 -8.67
N ASN A 55 -16.07 -6.79 -9.10
CA ASN A 55 -15.71 -8.17 -8.79
C ASN A 55 -14.33 -8.52 -9.38
N CYS A 56 -14.02 -8.09 -10.60
CA CYS A 56 -12.70 -8.30 -11.19
C CYS A 56 -11.60 -7.58 -10.40
N VAL A 57 -11.83 -6.34 -9.97
CA VAL A 57 -10.87 -5.60 -9.12
C VAL A 57 -10.60 -6.37 -7.83
N GLN A 58 -11.65 -6.83 -7.15
CA GLN A 58 -11.52 -7.58 -5.91
C GLN A 58 -10.73 -8.88 -6.12
N VAL A 59 -11.16 -9.71 -7.07
CA VAL A 59 -10.51 -11.01 -7.34
C VAL A 59 -9.05 -10.79 -7.75
N PHE A 60 -8.74 -9.80 -8.60
CA PHE A 60 -7.35 -9.56 -8.95
C PHE A 60 -6.52 -9.09 -7.77
N VAL A 61 -7.04 -8.22 -6.88
CA VAL A 61 -6.29 -7.83 -5.68
C VAL A 61 -6.01 -9.03 -4.78
N GLU A 62 -7.00 -9.90 -4.54
CA GLU A 62 -6.80 -11.15 -3.78
C GLU A 62 -5.73 -12.04 -4.45
N MET A 63 -5.78 -12.15 -5.77
CA MET A 63 -4.82 -12.94 -6.55
C MET A 63 -3.39 -12.38 -6.54
N THR A 64 -3.17 -11.10 -6.19
CA THR A 64 -1.82 -10.56 -6.00
C THR A 64 -1.08 -11.20 -4.82
N SER A 65 -1.81 -11.84 -3.89
CA SER A 65 -1.27 -12.52 -2.72
C SER A 65 -1.42 -14.05 -2.80
N PHE A 66 -1.80 -14.59 -3.97
CA PHE A 66 -2.17 -16.00 -4.15
C PHE A 66 -1.04 -16.99 -3.85
N GLU A 67 0.19 -16.66 -4.24
CA GLU A 67 1.37 -17.49 -4.03
C GLU A 67 2.60 -16.62 -3.71
N PRO A 68 3.57 -17.14 -2.93
CA PRO A 68 4.80 -16.41 -2.67
C PRO A 68 5.61 -16.28 -3.97
N VAL A 69 6.09 -15.07 -4.23
CA VAL A 69 6.90 -14.76 -5.39
C VAL A 69 8.37 -14.93 -4.99
N LEU A 70 9.01 -16.01 -5.47
CA LEU A 70 10.39 -16.36 -5.08
C LEU A 70 11.43 -15.37 -5.59
N HIS A 71 11.17 -14.77 -6.74
CA HIS A 71 11.98 -13.72 -7.34
C HIS A 71 11.08 -12.54 -7.64
N GLU A 72 11.34 -11.41 -6.98
CA GLU A 72 10.59 -10.19 -7.25
C GLU A 72 10.57 -9.91 -8.76
N PHE A 73 9.38 -9.75 -9.33
CA PHE A 73 9.24 -9.42 -10.74
C PHE A 73 9.02 -7.92 -10.90
N ASP A 74 9.63 -7.36 -11.95
CA ASP A 74 9.35 -5.99 -12.36
C ASP A 74 8.12 -6.00 -13.27
N PHE A 75 7.03 -5.42 -12.78
CA PHE A 75 5.82 -5.29 -13.57
C PHE A 75 6.04 -4.36 -14.76
N SER A 76 5.55 -4.76 -15.93
CA SER A 76 5.57 -3.96 -17.15
C SER A 76 4.34 -4.28 -18.00
N ALA A 77 3.62 -3.25 -18.45
CA ALA A 77 2.48 -3.44 -19.36
C ALA A 77 2.89 -4.00 -20.74
N ALA A 78 4.17 -3.89 -21.11
CA ALA A 78 4.68 -4.46 -22.36
C ALA A 78 4.98 -5.97 -22.24
N THR A 79 4.90 -6.54 -21.03
CA THR A 79 5.16 -7.96 -20.82
C THR A 79 4.08 -8.80 -21.49
N ASP A 80 4.53 -9.74 -22.33
CA ASP A 80 3.64 -10.73 -22.93
C ASP A 80 3.06 -11.62 -21.82
N VAL A 81 1.74 -11.59 -21.65
CA VAL A 81 0.98 -12.44 -20.71
C VAL A 81 1.37 -13.93 -20.83
N ASN A 82 1.83 -14.38 -22.00
CA ASN A 82 2.28 -15.75 -22.18
C ASN A 82 3.58 -16.07 -21.42
N LYS A 83 4.43 -15.06 -21.22
CA LYS A 83 5.73 -15.17 -20.53
C LYS A 83 5.63 -15.02 -19.02
N ALA A 84 4.50 -14.52 -18.51
CA ALA A 84 4.28 -14.44 -17.08
C ALA A 84 4.47 -15.81 -16.44
N GLU A 85 5.06 -15.83 -15.25
CA GLU A 85 5.42 -17.04 -14.49
C GLU A 85 4.52 -17.23 -13.26
N TYR A 86 4.04 -16.13 -12.67
CA TYR A 86 3.33 -16.11 -11.40
C TYR A 86 1.86 -15.65 -11.53
N VAL A 87 0.98 -16.20 -10.69
CA VAL A 87 -0.42 -15.73 -10.60
C VAL A 87 -0.50 -14.25 -10.20
N PRO A 88 0.25 -13.78 -9.19
CA PRO A 88 0.33 -12.35 -8.86
C PRO A 88 0.70 -11.43 -10.02
N GLU A 89 1.58 -11.85 -10.92
CA GLU A 89 1.99 -11.07 -12.09
C GLU A 89 0.82 -10.86 -13.06
N LEU A 90 0.08 -11.94 -13.34
CA LEU A 90 -1.15 -11.89 -14.14
C LEU A 90 -2.23 -11.03 -13.48
N ALA A 91 -2.34 -11.09 -12.16
CA ALA A 91 -3.29 -10.29 -11.41
C ALA A 91 -2.98 -8.79 -11.48
N CYS A 92 -1.71 -8.39 -11.33
CA CYS A 92 -1.28 -7.01 -11.56
C CYS A 92 -1.57 -6.54 -13.00
N TYR A 93 -1.35 -7.41 -13.98
CA TYR A 93 -1.70 -7.10 -15.37
C TYR A 93 -3.22 -6.93 -15.56
N GLY A 94 -4.02 -7.74 -14.90
CA GLY A 94 -5.48 -7.59 -14.85
C GLY A 94 -5.91 -6.24 -14.28
N LEU A 95 -5.37 -5.85 -13.12
CA LEU A 95 -5.63 -4.53 -12.52
C LEU A 95 -5.23 -3.39 -13.46
N TYR A 96 -4.07 -3.52 -14.13
CA TYR A 96 -3.63 -2.55 -15.13
C TYR A 96 -4.65 -2.42 -16.28
N LEU A 97 -5.10 -3.53 -16.85
CA LEU A 97 -6.10 -3.52 -17.92
C LEU A 97 -7.40 -2.85 -17.47
N LEU A 98 -7.89 -3.14 -16.27
CA LEU A 98 -9.12 -2.53 -15.74
C LEU A 98 -9.00 -1.00 -15.60
N CYS A 99 -7.80 -0.48 -15.33
CA CYS A 99 -7.53 0.95 -15.29
C CYS A 99 -7.45 1.60 -16.69
N SER A 100 -7.52 0.84 -17.77
CA SER A 100 -7.52 1.38 -19.13
C SER A 100 -8.87 2.03 -19.48
N PRO A 101 -8.90 2.99 -20.42
CA PRO A 101 -10.15 3.65 -20.84
C PRO A 101 -11.18 2.69 -21.45
N LEU A 102 -10.78 1.47 -21.83
CA LEU A 102 -11.69 0.44 -22.37
C LEU A 102 -12.78 0.06 -21.36
N HIS A 103 -12.49 0.11 -20.06
CA HIS A 103 -13.41 -0.36 -19.01
C HIS A 103 -14.14 0.79 -18.30
N GLY A 104 -14.13 1.98 -18.88
CA GLY A 104 -14.87 3.15 -18.39
C GLY A 104 -13.96 4.24 -17.82
N THR A 105 -14.46 4.97 -16.82
CA THR A 105 -13.75 6.12 -16.26
C THR A 105 -12.53 5.68 -15.46
N GLN A 106 -11.34 5.87 -16.04
CA GLN A 106 -10.03 5.53 -15.46
C GLN A 106 -9.89 6.01 -13.99
N ASP A 107 -10.33 7.24 -13.67
CA ASP A 107 -10.24 7.79 -12.31
C ASP A 107 -11.00 6.97 -11.27
N LYS A 108 -12.23 6.53 -11.59
CA LYS A 108 -13.06 5.75 -10.66
C LYS A 108 -12.48 4.36 -10.45
N THR A 109 -12.03 3.72 -11.53
CA THR A 109 -11.42 2.39 -11.43
C THR A 109 -10.11 2.44 -10.66
N LEU A 110 -9.25 3.44 -10.93
CA LEU A 110 -8.02 3.67 -10.16
C LEU A 110 -8.30 3.87 -8.68
N GLN A 111 -9.33 4.65 -8.32
CA GLN A 111 -9.73 4.82 -6.93
C GLN A 111 -10.15 3.49 -6.28
N CYS A 112 -10.94 2.66 -6.97
CA CYS A 112 -11.32 1.33 -6.47
C CYS A 112 -10.10 0.41 -6.29
N VAL A 113 -9.18 0.41 -7.25
CA VAL A 113 -7.94 -0.38 -7.18
C VAL A 113 -7.08 0.08 -6.01
N PHE A 114 -6.84 1.39 -5.86
CA PHE A 114 -6.04 1.93 -4.76
C PHE A 114 -6.69 1.70 -3.41
N HIS A 115 -8.02 1.81 -3.31
CA HIS A 115 -8.75 1.50 -2.10
C HIS A 115 -8.58 0.03 -1.68
N ARG A 116 -8.61 -0.91 -2.62
CA ARG A 116 -8.37 -2.33 -2.30
C ARG A 116 -6.90 -2.61 -1.97
N LEU A 117 -5.96 -2.01 -2.69
CA LEU A 117 -4.53 -2.14 -2.42
C LEU A 117 -4.10 -1.48 -1.10
N LEU A 118 -4.84 -0.49 -0.60
CA LEU A 118 -4.61 0.11 0.72
C LEU A 118 -4.53 -0.95 1.81
N TYR A 119 -5.45 -1.92 1.83
CA TYR A 119 -5.49 -2.97 2.84
C TYR A 119 -4.27 -3.90 2.73
N VAL A 120 -3.82 -4.19 1.51
CA VAL A 120 -2.56 -4.94 1.27
C VAL A 120 -1.35 -4.15 1.77
N ILE A 121 -1.30 -2.84 1.52
CA ILE A 121 -0.21 -1.96 1.96
C ILE A 121 -0.14 -1.87 3.49
N LEU A 122 -1.30 -1.79 4.14
CA LEU A 122 -1.44 -1.71 5.59
C LEU A 122 -1.37 -3.08 6.28
N MET A 123 -1.35 -4.16 5.51
CA MET A 123 -1.33 -5.55 5.98
C MET A 123 -2.52 -5.82 6.92
N VAL A 124 -3.72 -5.50 6.45
CA VAL A 124 -4.98 -5.71 7.14
C VAL A 124 -5.96 -6.46 6.24
N GLU A 125 -6.93 -7.15 6.84
CA GLU A 125 -7.97 -7.85 6.08
C GLU A 125 -8.91 -6.87 5.37
N SER A 126 -9.17 -7.15 4.09
CA SER A 126 -10.13 -6.41 3.28
C SER A 126 -11.55 -6.93 3.48
N SER A 127 -12.05 -6.97 4.71
CA SER A 127 -13.45 -7.27 4.98
C SER A 127 -14.32 -6.01 4.80
N GLU A 128 -15.58 -6.19 4.42
CA GLU A 128 -16.56 -5.08 4.36
C GLU A 128 -17.04 -4.65 5.76
N ASP A 129 -16.65 -5.41 6.80
CA ASP A 129 -16.93 -5.09 8.18
C ASP A 129 -15.97 -4.04 8.74
N SER A 130 -16.52 -3.13 9.55
CA SER A 130 -15.80 -1.95 10.08
C SER A 130 -14.57 -2.25 10.95
N MET A 131 -14.31 -3.51 11.29
CA MET A 131 -13.17 -3.94 12.09
C MET A 131 -12.17 -4.67 11.20
N HIS A 132 -11.17 -3.94 10.72
CA HIS A 132 -10.07 -4.53 9.96
C HIS A 132 -9.10 -5.21 10.92
N GLU A 133 -9.06 -6.55 10.88
CA GLU A 133 -8.06 -7.31 11.59
C GLU A 133 -6.70 -7.19 10.92
N VAL A 134 -5.67 -7.13 11.77
CA VAL A 134 -4.30 -6.95 11.32
C VAL A 134 -3.71 -8.31 10.95
N LEU A 135 -3.22 -8.45 9.73
CA LEU A 135 -2.58 -9.67 9.25
C LEU A 135 -1.20 -9.84 9.91
N PRO A 136 -0.79 -11.06 10.26
CA PRO A 136 0.53 -11.31 10.82
C PRO A 136 1.63 -10.93 9.83
N ILE A 137 2.71 -10.30 10.33
CA ILE A 137 3.89 -9.93 9.54
C ILE A 137 4.67 -11.19 9.18
N THR A 138 4.25 -11.83 8.09
CA THR A 138 4.90 -13.00 7.51
C THR A 138 5.61 -12.62 6.21
N PRO A 139 6.60 -13.41 5.74
CA PRO A 139 7.28 -13.16 4.47
C PRO A 139 6.30 -13.02 3.29
N ALA A 140 5.23 -13.82 3.27
CA ALA A 140 4.20 -13.77 2.23
C ALA A 140 3.45 -12.44 2.23
N VAL A 141 2.97 -11.99 3.40
CA VAL A 141 2.26 -10.71 3.55
C VAL A 141 3.17 -9.53 3.19
N THR A 142 4.43 -9.55 3.63
CA THR A 142 5.41 -8.50 3.27
C THR A 142 5.74 -8.51 1.78
N SER A 143 5.81 -9.69 1.15
CA SER A 143 6.04 -9.82 -0.30
C SER A 143 4.87 -9.26 -1.09
N ALA A 144 3.63 -9.58 -0.72
CA ALA A 144 2.43 -9.06 -1.35
C ALA A 144 2.36 -7.52 -1.25
N ARG A 145 2.63 -6.97 -0.05
CA ARG A 145 2.77 -5.53 0.17
C ARG A 145 3.81 -4.92 -0.79
N ASN A 146 5.01 -5.49 -0.86
CA ASN A 146 6.07 -4.94 -1.71
C ASN A 146 5.69 -4.99 -3.20
N GLN A 147 5.00 -6.05 -3.63
CA GLN A 147 4.52 -6.16 -5.00
C GLN A 147 3.44 -5.11 -5.33
N ALA A 148 2.50 -4.88 -4.40
CA ALA A 148 1.51 -3.80 -4.54
C ALA A 148 2.18 -2.42 -4.66
N MET A 149 3.22 -2.17 -3.86
CA MET A 149 4.01 -0.93 -3.92
C MET A 149 4.72 -0.75 -5.27
N LYS A 150 5.31 -1.82 -5.82
CA LYS A 150 5.93 -1.79 -7.15
C LYS A 150 4.91 -1.53 -8.25
N PHE A 151 3.76 -2.19 -8.19
CA PHE A 151 2.66 -1.98 -9.13
C PHE A 151 2.16 -0.53 -9.12
N ILE A 152 1.93 0.06 -7.94
CA ILE A 152 1.53 1.46 -7.82
C ILE A 152 2.64 2.36 -8.37
N SER A 153 3.90 2.11 -8.02
CA SER A 153 5.04 2.89 -8.52
C SER A 153 5.12 2.88 -10.04
N TYR A 154 4.87 1.74 -10.67
CA TYR A 154 4.77 1.62 -12.12
C TYR A 154 3.64 2.49 -12.70
N LEU A 155 2.44 2.46 -12.09
CA LEU A 155 1.33 3.32 -12.52
C LEU A 155 1.64 4.82 -12.37
N LEU A 156 2.40 5.21 -11.34
CA LEU A 156 2.86 6.59 -11.17
C LEU A 156 3.78 7.03 -12.31
N ASP A 157 4.72 6.17 -12.71
CA ASP A 157 5.66 6.44 -13.77
C ASP A 157 4.96 6.51 -15.15
N GLU A 158 3.95 5.68 -15.38
CA GLU A 158 3.16 5.65 -16.62
C GLU A 158 2.16 6.81 -16.73
N LEU A 159 1.32 7.02 -15.71
CA LEU A 159 0.17 7.95 -15.77
C LEU A 159 0.52 9.38 -15.32
N LYS A 160 1.63 9.57 -14.59
CA LYS A 160 2.17 10.88 -14.17
C LYS A 160 1.08 11.78 -13.56
N GLU A 161 0.90 13.00 -14.08
CA GLU A 161 -0.01 14.00 -13.50
C GLU A 161 -1.45 13.52 -13.36
N ALA A 162 -1.91 12.61 -14.21
CA ALA A 162 -3.28 12.09 -14.17
C ALA A 162 -3.59 11.31 -12.89
N ILE A 163 -2.60 10.61 -12.30
CA ILE A 163 -2.83 9.75 -11.12
C ILE A 163 -2.62 10.48 -9.80
N TYR A 164 -1.98 11.66 -9.79
CA TYR A 164 -1.61 12.36 -8.55
C TYR A 164 -2.79 12.67 -7.62
N PRO A 165 -3.99 13.09 -8.09
CA PRO A 165 -5.15 13.29 -7.21
C PRO A 165 -5.57 12.00 -6.51
N THR A 166 -5.58 10.87 -7.22
CA THR A 166 -5.95 9.55 -6.68
C THR A 166 -4.87 9.01 -5.74
N LEU A 167 -3.59 9.20 -6.08
CA LEU A 167 -2.48 8.88 -5.17
C LEU A 167 -2.56 9.68 -3.88
N ARG A 168 -2.89 10.98 -3.96
CA ARG A 168 -3.05 11.82 -2.77
C ARG A 168 -4.09 11.22 -1.81
N ILE A 169 -5.23 10.77 -2.33
CA ILE A 169 -6.27 10.12 -1.53
C ILE A 169 -5.72 8.85 -0.86
N LEU A 170 -5.01 7.99 -1.60
CA LEU A 170 -4.38 6.78 -1.04
C LEU A 170 -3.42 7.13 0.11
N LEU A 171 -2.52 8.10 -0.09
CA LEU A 171 -1.57 8.53 0.93
C LEU A 171 -2.28 9.05 2.19
N GLN A 172 -3.39 9.79 2.03
CA GLN A 172 -4.19 10.25 3.16
C GLN A 172 -4.83 9.09 3.92
N HIS A 173 -5.33 8.07 3.21
CA HIS A 173 -5.88 6.87 3.81
C HIS A 173 -4.83 6.01 4.51
N ILE A 174 -3.60 5.90 3.97
CA ILE A 174 -2.48 5.27 4.68
C ILE A 174 -2.28 5.94 6.04
N CYS A 175 -2.26 7.29 6.09
CA CYS A 175 -2.10 8.02 7.35
C CYS A 175 -3.27 7.82 8.33
N ALA A 176 -4.50 7.71 7.82
CA ALA A 176 -5.71 7.67 8.63
C ALA A 176 -6.08 6.26 9.13
N GLN A 177 -5.71 5.22 8.38
CA GLN A 177 -6.14 3.84 8.64
C GLN A 177 -5.01 2.91 9.10
N VAL A 178 -3.79 3.45 9.26
CA VAL A 178 -2.66 2.66 9.77
C VAL A 178 -3.00 2.03 11.13
N PRO A 179 -2.74 0.72 11.33
CA PRO A 179 -2.93 0.08 12.62
C PRO A 179 -2.08 0.73 13.72
N ASP A 180 -2.63 0.89 14.92
CA ASP A 180 -1.89 1.46 16.06
C ASP A 180 -0.94 0.43 16.71
N LYS A 181 0.01 -0.06 15.92
CA LYS A 181 1.06 -1.01 16.29
C LYS A 181 2.37 -0.57 15.66
N ALA A 182 3.46 -0.54 16.43
CA ALA A 182 4.72 0.07 16.02
C ALA A 182 5.31 -0.50 14.71
N ASP A 183 5.31 -1.82 14.56
CA ASP A 183 5.83 -2.48 13.36
C ASP A 183 5.03 -2.10 12.11
N TYR A 184 3.69 -2.11 12.21
CA TYR A 184 2.78 -1.75 11.11
C TYR A 184 2.90 -0.27 10.76
N ARG A 185 3.04 0.61 11.75
CA ARG A 185 3.31 2.04 11.51
C ARG A 185 4.64 2.26 10.76
N THR A 186 5.66 1.46 11.06
CA THR A 186 6.94 1.51 10.36
C THR A 186 6.77 1.14 8.88
N TYR A 187 6.08 0.04 8.58
CA TYR A 187 5.79 -0.35 7.19
C TYR A 187 4.91 0.68 6.47
N ALA A 188 3.90 1.25 7.12
CA ALA A 188 3.06 2.28 6.52
C ALA A 188 3.85 3.58 6.24
N ALA A 189 4.72 4.00 7.16
CA ALA A 189 5.59 5.16 6.98
C ALA A 189 6.59 4.96 5.82
N GLN A 190 7.18 3.78 5.69
CA GLN A 190 8.03 3.43 4.55
C GLN A 190 7.27 3.47 3.22
N ALA A 191 6.04 2.95 3.18
CA ALA A 191 5.20 3.01 1.98
C ALA A 191 4.87 4.47 1.62
N LEU A 192 4.49 5.27 2.62
CA LEU A 192 4.21 6.69 2.45
C LEU A 192 5.43 7.43 1.87
N ALA A 193 6.62 7.24 2.44
CA ALA A 193 7.84 7.89 1.97
C ALA A 193 8.19 7.45 0.53
N THR A 194 8.11 6.15 0.23
CA THR A 194 8.40 5.60 -1.11
C THR A 194 7.51 6.21 -2.18
N LEU A 195 6.19 6.29 -1.93
CA LEU A 195 5.23 6.85 -2.88
C LEU A 195 5.34 8.38 -3.00
N LEU A 196 5.58 9.06 -1.88
CA LEU A 196 5.86 10.50 -1.90
C LEU A 196 7.13 10.82 -2.68
N ASP A 197 8.12 9.92 -2.67
CA ASP A 197 9.36 10.17 -3.39
C ASP A 197 9.16 10.29 -4.91
N LYS A 198 8.16 9.58 -5.44
CA LYS A 198 7.78 9.64 -6.85
C LYS A 198 7.07 10.93 -7.26
N LEU A 199 6.55 11.70 -6.32
CA LEU A 199 5.81 12.93 -6.64
C LEU A 199 6.76 14.10 -6.96
N PRO A 200 6.35 15.02 -7.87
CA PRO A 200 7.07 16.27 -8.07
C PRO A 200 7.03 17.14 -6.80
N CYS A 201 7.97 18.08 -6.69
CA CYS A 201 8.15 18.91 -5.49
C CYS A 201 6.87 19.64 -5.04
N ALA A 202 6.02 20.08 -5.98
CA ALA A 202 4.78 20.77 -5.65
C ALA A 202 3.76 19.87 -4.93
N GLU A 203 3.54 18.68 -5.45
CA GLU A 203 2.63 17.70 -4.85
C GLU A 203 3.17 17.18 -3.53
N PHE A 204 4.48 16.93 -3.44
CA PHE A 204 5.15 16.57 -2.19
C PHE A 204 4.96 17.64 -1.11
N ALA A 205 5.31 18.91 -1.39
CA ALA A 205 5.17 20.00 -0.42
C ALA A 205 3.71 20.20 0.00
N SER A 206 2.77 20.10 -0.94
CA SER A 206 1.33 20.15 -0.67
C SER A 206 0.87 19.01 0.25
N PHE A 207 1.42 17.81 0.09
CA PHE A 207 1.12 16.69 0.97
C PHE A 207 1.76 16.87 2.36
N ILE A 208 3.03 17.26 2.46
CA ILE A 208 3.67 17.51 3.77
C ILE A 208 2.94 18.62 4.55
N ALA A 209 2.46 19.66 3.87
CA ALA A 209 1.62 20.68 4.49
C ALA A 209 0.30 20.11 5.05
N TRP A 210 -0.32 19.17 4.32
CA TRP A 210 -1.50 18.44 4.79
C TRP A 210 -1.17 17.50 5.95
N LEU A 211 -0.10 16.71 5.86
CA LEU A 211 0.36 15.79 6.91
C LEU A 211 0.65 16.54 8.21
N TYR A 212 1.27 17.72 8.12
CA TYR A 212 1.48 18.58 9.28
C TYR A 212 0.15 18.98 9.93
N LYS A 213 -0.84 19.41 9.15
CA LYS A 213 -2.18 19.73 9.69
C LYS A 213 -2.85 18.49 10.30
N PHE A 214 -2.77 17.34 9.62
CA PHE A 214 -3.28 16.07 10.10
C PHE A 214 -2.66 15.66 11.45
N SER A 215 -1.37 15.93 11.62
CA SER A 215 -0.63 15.68 12.87
C SER A 215 -1.05 16.57 14.04
N LEU A 216 -2.06 17.42 13.91
CA LEU A 216 -2.53 18.29 15.01
C LEU A 216 -3.83 17.80 15.66
N TYR A 217 -4.48 16.77 15.10
CA TYR A 217 -5.82 16.35 15.53
C TYR A 217 -5.76 15.34 16.70
N GLU A 218 -5.45 14.07 16.39
CA GLU A 218 -5.58 12.99 17.37
C GLU A 218 -4.21 12.46 17.86
N VAL A 219 -4.22 11.71 18.96
CA VAL A 219 -3.01 11.05 19.47
C VAL A 219 -2.41 10.09 18.43
N PRO A 220 -3.17 9.18 17.77
CA PRO A 220 -2.62 8.27 16.77
C PRO A 220 -2.02 8.99 15.57
N SER A 221 -2.70 10.03 15.06
CA SER A 221 -2.20 10.87 13.95
C SER A 221 -0.86 11.53 14.29
N ARG A 222 -0.70 11.99 15.53
CA ARG A 222 0.56 12.58 16.03
C ARG A 222 1.68 11.56 16.12
N VAL A 223 1.39 10.37 16.64
CA VAL A 223 2.38 9.28 16.73
C VAL A 223 2.81 8.85 15.33
N PHE A 224 1.86 8.61 14.42
CA PHE A 224 2.18 8.21 13.06
C PHE A 224 2.94 9.29 12.28
N ALA A 225 2.63 10.58 12.49
CA ALA A 225 3.38 11.66 11.85
C ALA A 225 4.86 11.69 12.24
N LEU A 226 5.22 11.20 13.44
CA LEU A 226 6.62 11.02 13.85
C LEU A 226 7.29 9.86 13.10
N ASP A 227 6.59 8.73 12.95
CA ASP A 227 7.05 7.60 12.14
C ASP A 227 7.24 8.01 10.67
N ALA A 228 6.28 8.74 10.09
CA ALA A 228 6.35 9.29 8.75
C ALA A 228 7.51 10.30 8.58
N ALA A 229 7.72 11.20 9.56
CA ALA A 229 8.80 12.17 9.51
C ALA A 229 10.17 11.47 9.49
N LEU A 230 10.37 10.42 10.29
CA LEU A 230 11.59 9.63 10.27
C LEU A 230 11.81 8.94 8.91
N ALA A 231 10.79 8.27 8.38
CA ALA A 231 10.90 7.62 7.07
C ALA A 231 11.22 8.60 5.93
N LEU A 232 10.70 9.84 6.02
CA LEU A 232 10.98 10.89 5.04
C LEU A 232 12.39 11.48 5.15
N LEU A 233 13.05 11.40 6.30
CA LEU A 233 14.42 11.89 6.50
C LEU A 233 15.48 11.01 5.82
N GLU A 234 15.13 9.75 5.52
CA GLU A 234 15.95 8.83 4.73
C GLU A 234 16.03 9.23 3.25
N LEU A 235 15.06 10.03 2.76
CA LEU A 235 15.07 10.54 1.40
C LEU A 235 16.02 11.74 1.28
N PRO A 236 16.64 11.99 0.11
CA PRO A 236 17.46 13.17 -0.08
C PRO A 236 16.62 14.46 -0.01
N GLU A 237 17.21 15.54 0.51
CA GLU A 237 16.56 16.84 0.49
C GLU A 237 16.21 17.28 -0.93
N ARG A 238 14.97 17.75 -1.10
CA ARG A 238 14.48 18.20 -2.41
C ARG A 238 14.92 19.63 -2.69
N ASN A 239 15.32 19.87 -3.94
CA ASN A 239 15.64 21.21 -4.43
C ASN A 239 14.37 21.87 -4.97
N PRO A 240 13.96 23.03 -4.43
CA PRO A 240 12.82 23.75 -4.97
C PRO A 240 13.15 24.22 -6.38
N GLY A 241 12.40 23.76 -7.38
CA GLY A 241 12.37 24.41 -8.68
C GLY A 241 11.87 25.86 -8.56
N SER A 242 12.07 26.66 -9.61
CA SER A 242 11.74 28.10 -9.62
C SER A 242 10.25 28.44 -9.49
N SER A 243 9.34 27.45 -9.48
CA SER A 243 7.89 27.64 -9.52
C SER A 243 7.18 27.58 -8.15
N LEU A 244 7.87 27.20 -7.08
CA LEU A 244 7.26 27.00 -5.75
C LEU A 244 7.30 28.26 -4.87
N SER A 245 6.18 28.60 -4.22
CA SER A 245 6.15 29.73 -3.28
C SER A 245 7.03 29.47 -2.07
N LEU A 246 7.62 30.54 -1.50
CA LEU A 246 8.55 30.44 -0.37
C LEU A 246 7.97 29.69 0.83
N GLU A 247 6.65 29.84 1.08
CA GLU A 247 5.95 29.11 2.13
C GLU A 247 5.95 27.59 1.87
N HIS A 248 5.81 27.15 0.62
CA HIS A 248 5.79 25.74 0.28
C HIS A 248 7.19 25.12 0.23
N GLN A 249 8.23 25.92 -0.07
CA GLN A 249 9.61 25.45 -0.10
C GLN A 249 10.08 24.92 1.25
N ARG A 250 9.56 25.46 2.38
CA ARG A 250 9.93 24.97 3.72
C ARG A 250 9.58 23.50 3.92
N PHE A 251 8.51 23.01 3.28
CA PHE A 251 8.05 21.64 3.41
C PHE A 251 8.91 20.63 2.65
N LEU A 252 9.87 21.11 1.84
CA LEU A 252 10.84 20.26 1.14
C LEU A 252 12.10 19.98 1.97
N LYS A 253 12.23 20.60 3.15
CA LYS A 253 13.48 20.63 3.92
C LYS A 253 13.42 19.73 5.13
N HIS A 254 14.50 19.00 5.39
CA HIS A 254 14.64 18.16 6.58
C HIS A 254 14.53 19.00 7.85
N LYS A 255 14.98 20.26 7.78
CA LYS A 255 14.79 21.24 8.86
C LYS A 255 13.34 21.33 9.33
N PHE A 256 12.36 21.32 8.42
CA PHE A 256 10.95 21.37 8.80
C PHE A 256 10.52 20.08 9.52
N LEU A 257 10.87 18.91 8.96
CA LEU A 257 10.56 17.61 9.57
C LEU A 257 11.15 17.51 10.98
N VAL A 258 12.44 17.81 11.15
CA VAL A 258 13.13 17.72 12.44
C VAL A 258 12.61 18.76 13.44
N GLN A 259 12.58 20.04 13.07
CA GLN A 259 12.28 21.11 14.04
C GLN A 259 10.79 21.23 14.35
N VAL A 260 9.94 21.11 13.33
CA VAL A 260 8.50 21.36 13.47
C VAL A 260 7.74 20.07 13.76
N MET A 261 7.99 18.99 13.01
CA MET A 261 7.24 17.75 13.18
C MET A 261 7.76 16.89 14.34
N VAL A 262 9.08 16.76 14.52
CA VAL A 262 9.67 15.94 15.59
C VAL A 262 9.87 16.73 16.87
N ALA A 263 10.76 17.71 16.88
CA ALA A 263 11.12 18.46 18.09
C ALA A 263 9.91 19.23 18.67
N GLY A 264 9.03 19.76 17.81
CA GLY A 264 7.78 20.41 18.21
C GLY A 264 6.82 19.51 19.02
N ARG A 265 7.01 18.19 19.02
CA ARG A 265 6.21 17.22 19.78
C ARG A 265 6.87 16.72 21.06
N CYS A 266 8.11 17.13 21.36
CA CYS A 266 8.79 16.75 22.60
C CYS A 266 8.10 17.30 23.86
N SER A 267 7.31 18.36 23.71
CA SER A 267 6.51 18.99 24.78
C SER A 267 5.01 18.70 24.66
N ASP A 268 4.61 17.66 23.93
CA ASP A 268 3.21 17.29 23.72
C ASP A 268 2.46 16.97 25.04
N ILE A 269 1.15 17.22 25.09
CA ILE A 269 0.34 16.91 26.28
C ILE A 269 0.25 15.39 26.54
N ALA A 270 0.25 14.58 25.49
CA ALA A 270 0.14 13.13 25.58
C ALA A 270 1.52 12.52 25.87
N PRO A 271 1.70 11.76 26.98
CA PRO A 271 2.99 11.15 27.31
C PRO A 271 3.52 10.21 26.22
N VAL A 272 2.64 9.46 25.55
CA VAL A 272 3.01 8.56 24.46
C VAL A 272 3.62 9.31 23.28
N VAL A 273 3.02 10.45 22.90
CA VAL A 273 3.55 11.30 21.81
C VAL A 273 4.89 11.90 22.21
N ARG A 274 5.03 12.41 23.44
CA ARG A 274 6.31 12.96 23.93
C ARG A 274 7.43 11.93 23.93
N SER A 275 7.15 10.75 24.47
CA SER A 275 8.12 9.65 24.53
C SER A 275 8.60 9.29 23.13
N LYS A 276 7.66 9.08 22.20
CA LYS A 276 7.99 8.81 20.80
C LYS A 276 8.78 9.95 20.16
N ALA A 277 8.40 11.20 20.38
CA ALA A 277 9.07 12.36 19.80
C ALA A 277 10.52 12.50 20.28
N LEU A 278 10.79 12.23 21.57
CA LEU A 278 12.13 12.21 22.13
C LEU A 278 12.98 11.08 21.52
N SER A 279 12.43 9.87 21.41
CA SER A 279 13.12 8.76 20.72
C SER A 279 13.37 9.07 19.24
N SER A 280 12.40 9.65 18.53
CA SER A 280 12.57 10.07 17.14
C SER A 280 13.63 11.16 17.00
N LEU A 281 13.72 12.09 17.95
CA LEU A 281 14.76 13.12 17.94
C LEU A 281 16.15 12.51 18.12
N ASP A 282 16.28 11.51 18.99
CA ASP A 282 17.53 10.76 19.18
C ASP A 282 17.97 10.07 17.87
N CYS A 283 17.05 9.35 17.21
CA CYS A 283 17.30 8.77 15.88
C CYS A 283 17.78 9.83 14.85
N CYS A 284 17.18 11.02 14.84
CA CYS A 284 17.61 12.10 13.93
C CYS A 284 19.06 12.55 14.19
N LEU A 285 19.49 12.54 15.46
CA LEU A 285 20.86 12.91 15.84
C LEU A 285 21.86 11.83 15.42
N GLU A 286 21.49 10.56 15.54
CA GLU A 286 22.27 9.41 15.08
C GLU A 286 22.44 9.38 13.55
N MET A 287 21.36 9.62 12.79
CA MET A 287 21.43 9.70 11.32
C MET A 287 22.41 10.80 10.87
N LYS A 288 22.40 11.94 11.57
CA LYS A 288 23.31 13.04 11.28
C LYS A 288 24.77 12.71 11.60
N SER A 289 25.03 12.00 12.71
CA SER A 289 26.40 11.60 13.08
C SER A 289 26.97 10.55 12.11
N ALA A 290 26.13 9.62 11.64
CA ALA A 290 26.49 8.66 10.60
C ALA A 290 26.85 9.36 9.27
N ALA A 291 26.00 10.28 8.80
CA ALA A 291 26.26 11.04 7.56
C ALA A 291 27.55 11.90 7.61
N ILE A 292 27.89 12.45 8.79
CA ILE A 292 29.15 13.17 8.99
C ILE A 292 30.35 12.20 8.96
N SER A 293 30.18 10.98 9.46
CA SER A 293 31.26 9.98 9.49
C SER A 293 31.54 9.36 8.12
N GLU A 294 30.52 9.22 7.26
CA GLU A 294 30.65 8.71 5.88
C GLU A 294 31.23 9.75 4.90
N SER A 295 31.29 11.03 5.28
CA SER A 295 31.78 12.13 4.44
C SER A 295 33.20 12.61 4.76
N ILE A 296 33.89 11.94 5.69
CA ILE A 296 35.30 12.15 6.09
C ILE A 296 36.17 11.04 5.49
#